data_AF-A0A952SXP1-F1
#
_entry.id   AF-A0A952SXP1-F1
#
_cell.length_a   1.000
_cell.length_b   1.000
_cell.length_c   1.000
_cell.angle_alpha   90.00
_cell.angle_beta   90.00
_cell.angle_gamma   90.00
#
_symmetry.space_group_name_H-M   'P 1'
#
loop_
_entity.id
_entity.type
_entity.pdbx_description
1 polymer ?
#
loop_
_entity_poly.entity_id
_entity_poly.type
_entity_poly.pdbx_seq_one_letter_code
_entity_poly.pdbx_strand_id
1 'polypeptide(L)' 'MHDTHCCVTNCLAKPYAPAGTHSVCKDHFLSFLTWRRRRGPQMFSAYAGMSMAERDGITAEWMKTIRIDEVPTPAPKL' A
#
# COMPACT_ATOMS: atom_id res chain seq x y z
N MET A 1 -14.26 7.38 -19.29
CA MET A 1 -13.25 6.65 -18.49
C MET A 1 -13.41 7.15 -17.06
N HIS A 2 -13.74 6.28 -16.11
CA HIS A 2 -13.87 6.68 -14.71
C HIS A 2 -12.52 7.25 -14.23
N ASP A 3 -12.53 8.47 -13.68
CA ASP A 3 -11.39 9.11 -13.04
C ASP A 3 -10.95 8.23 -11.87
N THR A 4 -10.08 7.28 -12.18
CA THR A 4 -9.64 6.28 -11.23
C THR A 4 -8.48 6.94 -10.50
N HIS A 5 -8.68 7.28 -9.23
CA HIS A 5 -7.62 7.87 -8.39
C HIS A 5 -7.01 6.80 -7.49
N CYS A 6 -5.89 7.16 -6.86
CA CYS A 6 -5.36 6.36 -5.76
C CYS A 6 -6.40 6.32 -4.62
N CYS A 7 -6.74 5.12 -4.14
CA CYS A 7 -7.69 4.91 -3.06
C CYS A 7 -7.18 5.32 -1.67
N VAL A 8 -5.93 5.79 -1.58
CA VAL A 8 -5.37 6.36 -0.35
C VAL A 8 -5.87 7.79 -0.19
N THR A 9 -6.40 8.09 1.00
CA THR A 9 -6.95 9.41 1.34
C THR A 9 -5.97 10.55 1.02
N ASN A 10 -6.47 11.64 0.42
CA ASN A 10 -5.70 12.82 0.00
C ASN A 10 -4.60 12.56 -1.04
N CYS A 11 -4.58 11.40 -1.71
CA CYS A 11 -3.65 11.15 -2.80
C CYS A 11 -4.23 11.55 -4.16
N LEU A 12 -3.61 12.54 -4.81
CA LEU A 12 -3.99 13.01 -6.15
C LEU A 12 -3.19 12.34 -7.28
N ALA A 13 -2.31 11.40 -6.94
CA ALA A 13 -1.45 10.76 -7.92
C ALA A 13 -2.23 9.80 -8.84
N LYS A 14 -1.76 9.68 -10.08
CA LYS A 14 -2.33 8.76 -11.07
C LYS A 14 -2.20 7.31 -10.59
N PRO A 15 -3.23 6.48 -10.81
CA PRO A 15 -3.20 5.08 -10.44
C PRO A 15 -2.16 4.36 -11.30
N TYR A 16 -1.43 3.45 -10.66
CA TYR A 16 -0.43 2.59 -11.30
C TYR A 16 -1.00 1.19 -11.60
N ALA A 17 -2.12 0.83 -10.95
CA ALA A 17 -2.92 -0.37 -11.15
C ALA A 17 -2.18 -1.74 -11.15
N PRO A 18 -1.75 -2.24 -9.98
CA PRO A 18 -1.43 -3.67 -9.79
C PRO A 18 -2.65 -4.47 -9.33
N ALA A 19 -2.74 -5.74 -9.76
CA ALA A 19 -3.76 -6.68 -9.27
C ALA A 19 -3.58 -6.95 -7.76
N GLY A 20 -4.66 -6.82 -6.98
CA GLY A 20 -4.71 -7.22 -5.57
C GLY A 20 -4.37 -6.13 -4.54
N THR A 21 -4.20 -4.87 -4.96
CA THR A 21 -3.96 -3.72 -4.05
C THR A 21 -4.97 -2.58 -4.23
N HIS A 22 -6.13 -2.85 -4.83
CA HIS A 22 -7.04 -1.82 -5.35
C HIS A 22 -6.33 -0.81 -6.29
N SER A 23 -7.00 0.28 -6.63
CA SER A 23 -6.40 1.37 -7.42
C SER A 23 -5.44 2.19 -6.55
N VAL A 24 -4.14 1.91 -6.61
CA VAL A 24 -3.10 2.68 -5.91
C VAL A 24 -2.09 3.28 -6.89
N CYS A 25 -1.50 4.43 -6.53
CA CYS A 25 -0.38 5.00 -7.29
C CYS A 25 0.93 4.24 -7.04
N LYS A 26 1.97 4.56 -7.82
CA LYS A 26 3.27 3.87 -7.75
C LYS A 26 3.92 3.99 -6.36
N ASP A 27 3.91 5.18 -5.76
CA ASP A 27 4.51 5.40 -4.42
C ASP A 27 3.80 4.59 -3.34
N HIS A 28 2.47 4.59 -3.36
CA HIS A 28 1.66 3.82 -2.43
C HIS A 28 1.84 2.32 -2.62
N PHE A 29 2.01 1.85 -3.86
CA PHE A 29 2.36 0.45 -4.12
C PHE A 29 3.73 0.07 -3.54
N LEU A 30 4.75 0.93 -3.67
CA LEU A 30 6.06 0.68 -3.08
C LEU A 30 6.03 0.71 -1.54
N SER A 31 5.22 1.61 -0.96
CA SER A 31 4.95 1.65 0.48
C SER A 31 4.31 0.34 0.96
N PHE A 32 3.29 -0.16 0.25
CA PHE A 32 2.66 -1.44 0.51
C PHE A 32 3.68 -2.60 0.46
N LEU A 33 4.53 -2.67 -0.57
CA LEU A 33 5.56 -3.70 -0.67
C LEU A 33 6.55 -3.64 0.49
N THR A 34 6.94 -2.44 0.90
CA THR A 34 7.84 -2.21 2.04
C THR A 34 7.21 -2.69 3.35
N TRP A 35 5.97 -2.30 3.60
CA TRP A 35 5.20 -2.72 4.77
C TRP A 35 5.01 -4.25 4.80
N ARG A 36 4.62 -4.85 3.68
CA ARG A 36 4.44 -6.30 3.56
C ARG A 36 5.73 -7.06 3.81
N ARG A 37 6.87 -6.57 3.31
CA ARG A 37 8.19 -7.17 3.54
C ARG A 37 8.55 -7.17 5.03
N ARG A 38 8.19 -6.13 5.79
CA ARG A 38 8.43 -6.05 7.25
C ARG A 38 7.65 -7.10 8.05
N ARG A 39 6.55 -7.64 7.52
CA ARG A 39 5.80 -8.75 8.15
C ARG A 39 6.50 -10.11 8.04
N GLY A 40 7.63 -10.18 7.33
CA GLY A 40 8.49 -11.35 7.29
C GLY A 40 8.43 -12.15 5.98
N PRO A 41 9.41 -13.04 5.75
CA PRO A 41 9.60 -13.74 4.48
C PRO A 41 8.44 -14.69 4.13
N GLN A 42 7.71 -15.23 5.11
CA GLN A 42 6.52 -16.05 4.85
C GLN A 42 5.43 -15.29 4.07
N MET A 43 5.29 -13.98 4.28
CA MET A 43 4.32 -13.15 3.53
C MET A 43 4.72 -12.92 2.07
N PHE A 44 5.97 -13.15 1.69
CA PHE A 44 6.37 -13.08 0.29
C PHE A 44 5.87 -14.31 -0.48
N SER A 45 6.13 -15.51 0.07
CA SER A 45 5.75 -16.79 -0.54
C SER A 45 4.25 -17.05 -0.48
N ALA A 46 3.60 -16.78 0.66
CA ALA A 46 2.18 -17.07 0.85
C ALA A 46 1.26 -16.15 0.02
N TYR A 47 1.64 -14.88 -0.16
CA TYR A 47 0.80 -13.87 -0.84
C TYR A 47 0.54 -14.19 -2.31
N ALA A 48 1.49 -14.83 -3.00
CA ALA A 48 1.30 -15.27 -4.38
C ALA A 48 0.23 -16.36 -4.51
N GLY A 49 0.08 -17.21 -3.48
CA GLY A 49 -0.94 -18.27 -3.42
C GLY A 49 -2.29 -17.83 -2.84
N MET A 50 -2.38 -16.63 -2.25
CA MET A 50 -3.62 -16.11 -1.68
C MET A 50 -4.63 -15.69 -2.76
N SER A 51 -5.90 -15.90 -2.44
CA SER A 51 -7.05 -15.38 -3.18
C SER A 51 -7.10 -13.86 -3.17
N MET A 52 -7.87 -13.27 -4.09
CA MET A 52 -8.07 -11.82 -4.14
C MET A 52 -8.66 -11.27 -2.84
N ALA A 53 -9.62 -11.97 -2.22
CA ALA A 53 -10.24 -11.55 -0.97
C ALA A 53 -9.24 -11.50 0.21
N GLU A 54 -8.33 -12.47 0.29
CA GLU A 54 -7.26 -12.48 1.30
C GLU A 54 -6.28 -11.32 1.08
N ARG A 55 -5.95 -11.02 -0.17
CA ARG A 55 -5.10 -9.88 -0.53
C ARG A 55 -5.77 -8.54 -0.22
N ASP A 56 -7.07 -8.44 -0.43
CA ASP A 56 -7.87 -7.25 -0.09
C ASP A 56 -7.84 -7.00 1.42
N GLY A 57 -7.98 -8.06 2.23
CA GLY A 57 -7.83 -7.96 3.70
C GLY A 57 -6.46 -7.44 4.13
N ILE A 58 -5.38 -7.96 3.53
CA ILE A 58 -4.01 -7.50 3.80
C ILE A 58 -3.82 -6.04 3.39
N THR A 59 -4.40 -5.64 2.26
CA THR A 59 -4.34 -4.26 1.77
C THR A 59 -5.12 -3.32 2.68
N ALA A 60 -6.30 -3.71 3.15
CA ALA A 60 -7.10 -2.95 4.12
C ALA A 60 -6.35 -2.76 5.44
N GLU A 61 -5.64 -3.79 5.92
CA GLU A 61 -4.77 -3.68 7.10
C GLU A 61 -3.62 -2.69 6.88
N TRP A 62 -2.99 -2.72 5.71
CA TRP A 62 -1.95 -1.75 5.36
C TRP A 62 -2.50 -0.32 5.30
N MET A 63 -3.68 -0.11 4.70
CA MET A 63 -4.31 1.22 4.63
C MET A 63 -4.50 1.87 6.00
N LYS A 64 -4.84 1.08 7.04
CA LYS A 64 -4.94 1.57 8.42
C LYS A 64 -3.62 2.08 9.00
N THR A 65 -2.48 1.64 8.45
CA THR A 65 -1.15 2.09 8.85
C THR A 65 -0.68 3.34 8.14
N ILE A 66 -1.34 3.73 7.05
CA ILE A 66 -1.08 4.99 6.36
C ILE A 66 -1.69 6.08 7.24
N ARG A 67 -0.84 6.72 8.04
CA ARG A 67 -1.24 7.94 8.75
C ARG A 67 -1.61 8.99 7.72
N ILE A 68 -2.83 9.49 7.83
CA ILE A 68 -3.27 10.68 7.12
C ILE A 68 -2.51 11.83 7.79
N ASP A 69 -1.53 12.38 7.08
CA ASP A 69 -0.65 13.49 7.48
C ASP A 69 0.57 13.13 8.34
N GLU A 70 1.77 13.09 7.74
CA GLU A 70 3.00 13.56 8.39
C GLU A 70 3.85 14.28 7.33
N VAL A 71 3.81 15.62 7.36
CA VAL A 71 4.95 16.47 6.98
C VAL A 71 6.24 15.78 7.48
N PRO A 72 7.29 15.65 6.65
CA PRO A 72 8.47 14.89 7.04
C PRO A 72 9.07 15.50 8.32
N THR A 73 8.93 14.79 9.45
CA THR A 73 9.70 15.11 10.66
C THR A 73 11.16 14.79 10.35
N PRO A 74 12.06 15.77 10.34
CA PRO A 74 13.48 15.50 10.16
C PRO A 74 13.99 14.66 11.32
N ALA A 75 14.64 13.55 11.01
CA ALA A 75 15.29 12.70 12.00
C ALA A 75 16.26 13.54 12.87
N PRO A 76 16.28 13.37 14.21
CA PRO A 76 17.29 14.00 15.04
C PRO A 76 18.64 13.37 14.66
N LYS A 77 19.56 14.22 14.19
CA LYS A 77 20.94 13.84 13.97
C LYS A 77 21.58 13.71 15.37
N LEU A 78 22.02 12.51 15.71
CA LEU A 78 22.94 12.25 16.82
C LEU A 78 24.37 12.50 16.37
#